data_AF-A0A5J4RG76-F1
#
_entry.id   AF-A0A5J4RG76-F1
#
_cell.length_a   1.000
_cell.length_b   1.000
_cell.length_c   1.000
_cell.angle_alpha   90.00
_cell.angle_beta   90.00
_cell.angle_gamma   90.00
#
_symmetry.space_group_name_H-M   'P 1'
#
loop_
_entity.id
_entity.type
_entity.pdbx_description
1 polymer ?
#
loop_
_entity_poly.entity_id
_entity_poly.type
_entity_poly.pdbx_seq_one_letter_code
_entity_poly.pdbx_strand_id
1 'polypeptide(L)' 'MTITYYVDGSLTDVLTVANEIKSETGMLPEKITTDKKEDVRFEEKEYHRLRKGTITEEIYINNNLIL' A
#
# COMPACT_ATOMS: atom_id res chain seq x y z
N MET A 1 19.05 1.39 -1.59
CA MET A 1 18.30 0.99 -2.81
C MET A 1 16.85 1.26 -2.48
N THR A 2 16.26 2.26 -3.13
CA THR A 2 14.88 2.68 -2.85
C THR A 2 13.94 1.90 -3.76
N ILE A 3 12.95 1.24 -3.16
CA ILE A 3 11.89 0.51 -3.87
C ILE A 3 10.63 1.38 -3.82
N THR A 4 10.15 1.82 -4.99
CA THR A 4 8.93 2.61 -5.16
C THR A 4 7.97 1.83 -6.04
N TYR A 5 6.73 1.66 -5.58
CA TYR A 5 5.66 1.08 -6.40
C TYR A 5 4.74 2.17 -6.92
N TYR A 6 4.41 2.07 -8.21
CA TYR A 6 3.47 2.94 -8.89
C TYR A 6 2.16 2.19 -9.13
N VAL A 7 1.05 2.86 -8.82
CA VAL A 7 -0.30 2.31 -9.01
C VAL A 7 -0.93 2.99 -10.24
N ASP A 8 -1.28 2.19 -11.25
CA ASP A 8 -2.20 2.57 -12.33
C ASP A 8 -3.41 1.63 -12.25
N GLY A 9 -4.31 1.89 -11.30
CA GLY A 9 -5.43 0.98 -10.98
C GLY A 9 -5.78 0.94 -9.49
N SER A 10 -6.13 -0.26 -8.98
CA SER A 10 -6.54 -0.45 -7.59
C SER A 10 -5.34 -0.46 -6.65
N LEU A 11 -5.41 0.36 -5.59
CA LEU A 11 -4.42 0.35 -4.51
C LEU A 11 -4.29 -1.04 -3.88
N THR A 12 -5.40 -1.78 -3.79
CA THR A 12 -5.44 -3.14 -3.24
C THR A 12 -4.50 -4.11 -3.97
N ASP A 13 -4.36 -4.00 -5.29
CA ASP A 13 -3.47 -4.86 -6.08
C ASP A 13 -2.01 -4.60 -5.71
N VAL A 14 -1.61 -3.34 -5.61
CA VAL A 14 -0.24 -2.95 -5.25
C VAL A 14 0.08 -3.31 -3.80
N LEU A 15 -0.88 -3.16 -2.89
CA LEU A 15 -0.73 -3.63 -1.51
C LEU A 15 -0.59 -5.16 -1.44
N THR A 16 -1.27 -5.89 -2.31
CA THR A 16 -1.14 -7.36 -2.40
C THR A 16 0.27 -7.74 -2.81
N VAL A 17 0.81 -7.12 -3.86
CA VAL A 17 2.20 -7.33 -4.31
C VAL A 17 3.20 -6.96 -3.23
N ALA A 18 3.00 -5.83 -2.55
CA ALA A 18 3.86 -5.42 -1.43
C ALA A 18 3.85 -6.44 -0.30
N ASN A 19 2.69 -7.03 0.01
CA ASN A 19 2.55 -8.07 1.02
C ASN A 19 3.22 -9.40 0.61
N GLU A 20 3.14 -9.78 -0.66
CA GLU A 20 3.80 -10.98 -1.20
C GLU A 20 5.32 -10.84 -1.13
N ILE A 21 5.86 -9.72 -1.63
CA ILE A 21 7.30 -9.44 -1.59
C ILE A 21 7.80 -9.42 -0.14
N LYS A 22 7.05 -8.83 0.79
CA LYS A 22 7.37 -8.88 2.21
C LYS A 22 7.40 -10.32 2.74
N SER A 23 6.41 -11.14 2.39
CA SER A 23 6.35 -12.53 2.83
C SER A 23 7.53 -13.37 2.33
N GLU A 24 8.05 -13.06 1.14
CA GLU A 24 9.17 -13.79 0.54
C GLU A 24 10.54 -13.25 0.99
N THR A 25 10.67 -11.93 1.13
CA THR A 25 11.97 -11.25 1.29
C THR A 25 12.15 -10.55 2.63
N GLY A 26 11.08 -10.35 3.38
CA GLY A 26 11.04 -9.50 4.58
C GLY A 26 11.14 -7.99 4.28
N MET A 27 11.20 -7.58 3.02
CA MET A 27 11.37 -6.19 2.61
C MET A 27 10.02 -5.52 2.35
N LEU A 28 9.93 -4.22 2.67
CA LEU A 28 8.78 -3.36 2.39
C LEU A 28 9.17 -2.24 1.43
N PRO A 29 8.25 -1.75 0.59
CA PRO A 29 8.50 -0.55 -0.19
C PRO A 29 8.69 0.65 0.75
N GLU A 30 9.54 1.59 0.35
CA GLU A 30 9.71 2.86 1.10
C GLU A 30 8.45 3.72 0.99
N LYS A 31 7.82 3.71 -0.19
CA LYS A 31 6.54 4.37 -0.46
C LYS A 31 5.79 3.71 -1.61
N ILE A 32 4.48 3.90 -1.61
CA ILE A 32 3.57 3.53 -2.69
C ILE A 32 2.92 4.82 -3.19
N THR A 33 3.02 5.11 -4.48
CA THR A 33 2.42 6.30 -5.09
C THR A 33 1.11 5.92 -5.77
N THR A 34 0.00 6.54 -5.35
CA THR A 34 -1.34 6.34 -5.93
C THR A 34 -1.48 7.04 -7.29
N ASP A 35 -2.54 6.71 -8.02
CA ASP A 35 -2.94 7.37 -9.27
C ASP A 35 -3.15 8.89 -9.11
N LYS A 36 -3.64 9.30 -7.93
CA LYS A 36 -3.80 10.71 -7.53
C LYS A 36 -2.49 11.38 -7.09
N LYS A 37 -1.34 10.70 -7.24
CA LYS A 37 0.00 11.17 -6.82
C LYS A 37 0.14 11.36 -5.31
N GLU A 38 -0.63 10.62 -4.52
CA GLU A 38 -0.47 10.58 -3.07
C GLU A 38 0.59 9.52 -2.74
N ASP A 39 1.54 9.87 -1.88
CA ASP A 39 2.52 8.91 -1.37
C ASP A 39 2.00 8.31 -0.07
N VAL A 40 1.87 6.99 -0.01
CA VAL A 40 1.39 6.26 1.17
C VAL A 40 2.39 5.21 1.63
N ARG A 41 2.40 4.95 2.93
CA ARG A 41 3.18 3.87 3.54
C ARG A 41 2.40 2.56 3.46
N PHE A 42 3.12 1.46 3.20
CA PHE A 42 2.53 0.14 3.40
C PHE A 42 2.38 -0.16 4.90
N GLU A 43 1.14 -0.31 5.35
CA GLU A 43 0.79 -0.80 6.68
C GLU A 43 -0.04 -2.10 6.61
N GLU A 44 0.51 -3.18 7.17
CA GLU A 44 -0.03 -4.55 7.05
C GLU A 44 -1.37 -4.71 7.75
N LYS A 45 -1.52 -4.11 8.93
CA LYS A 45 -2.77 -4.18 9.69
C LYS A 45 -3.92 -3.54 8.92
N GLU A 46 -3.66 -2.40 8.30
CA GLU A 46 -4.65 -1.68 7.51
C GLU A 46 -4.92 -2.38 6.19
N TYR A 47 -3.91 -2.97 5.55
CA TYR A 47 -4.08 -3.79 4.34
C TYR A 47 -5.04 -4.96 4.62
N HIS A 48 -4.88 -5.67 5.74
CA HIS A 48 -5.81 -6.74 6.10
C HIS A 48 -7.23 -6.24 6.39
N ARG A 49 -7.39 -5.03 6.94
CA ARG A 49 -8.70 -4.39 7.14
C ARG A 49 -9.34 -4.01 5.80
N LEU A 50 -8.54 -3.50 4.86
CA LEU A 50 -8.96 -3.17 3.51
C LEU A 50 -9.41 -4.43 2.75
N ARG A 51 -8.60 -5.50 2.78
CA ARG A 51 -8.92 -6.78 2.14
C ARG A 51 -10.19 -7.44 2.70
N LYS A 52 -10.50 -7.20 3.97
CA LYS A 52 -11.73 -7.66 4.63
C LYS A 52 -12.94 -6.75 4.37
N GLY A 53 -12.77 -5.65 3.62
CA GLY A 53 -13.80 -4.65 3.39
C GLY A 53 -14.20 -3.85 4.64
N THR A 54 -13.37 -3.87 5.70
CA THR A 54 -13.62 -3.13 6.95
C THR A 54 -13.29 -1.65 6.82
N ILE A 55 -12.38 -1.30 5.90
CA ILE A 55 -12.06 0.07 5.50
C ILE A 55 -12.05 0.15 3.97
N THR A 56 -12.23 1.34 3.42
CA THR A 56 -12.12 1.60 1.97
C THR A 56 -10.68 2.02 1.61
N GLU A 57 -10.36 2.02 0.31
CA GLU A 57 -9.06 2.52 -0.18
C GLU A 57 -8.82 3.98 0.24
N GLU A 58 -9.87 4.82 0.19
CA GLU A 58 -9.80 6.21 0.63
C GLU A 58 -9.45 6.34 2.13
N ILE A 59 -10.02 5.49 2.98
CA ILE A 59 -9.66 5.48 4.42
C ILE A 59 -8.22 5.01 4.61
N TYR A 60 -7.78 4.00 3.86
CA TYR A 60 -6.40 3.53 3.90
C TYR A 60 -5.42 4.63 3.50
N ILE A 61 -5.68 5.33 2.40
CA ILE A 61 -4.83 6.42 1.91
C ILE A 61 -4.72 7.50 2.99
N ASN A 62 -5.86 7.96 3.51
CA ASN A 62 -5.88 9.02 4.53
C ASN A 62 -5.11 8.66 5.80
N ASN A 63 -5.14 7.39 6.23
CA ASN A 63 -4.44 6.95 7.43
C ASN A 63 -2.93 6.77 7.24
N ASN A 64 -2.48 6.52 6.01
CA ASN A 64 -1.10 6.12 5.72
C ASN A 64 -0.36 7.11 4.81
N LEU A 65 -0.91 8.30 4.58
CA LEU A 65 -0.25 9.40 3.85
C LEU A 65 1.13 9.71 4.44
N ILE A 66 2.10 9.85 3.54
CA ILE A 66 3.44 10.34 3.84
C ILE A 66 3.44 11.84 3.53
N LEU A 67 3.56 12.67 4.58
CA LEU A 67 3.66 14.14 4.49
C LEU A 67 5.07 14.60 4.18
#